data_AF-A0A2V9WRW0-F1
#
_entry.id   AF-A0A2V9WRW0-F1
#
_cell.length_a   1.000
_cell.length_b   1.000
_cell.length_c   1.000
_cell.angle_alpha   90.00
_cell.angle_beta   90.00
_cell.angle_gamma   90.00
#
_symmetry.space_group_name_H-M   'P 1'
#
loop_
_entity.id
_entity.type
_entity.pdbx_description
1 polymer ?
#
loop_
_entity_poly.entity_id
_entity_poly.type
_entity_poly.pdbx_seq_one_letter_code
_entity_poly.pdbx_strand_id
1 'polypeptide(L)'
;MNPGSGKVHRDCAARCLSGGVPLLFATNDFRGEPAVLQLTDSDQKPLPKVAFLDRVGQPVRVKGTVVENGDTLIFEIDPVGITPLR
;
A
#
# COMPACT_ATOMS: atom_id res chain seq x y z
N MET A 1 9.90 2.39 -8.91
CA MET A 1 9.83 2.49 -10.38
C MET A 1 9.43 3.90 -10.74
N ASN A 2 10.26 4.59 -11.52
CA ASN A 2 9.94 5.90 -12.06
C ASN A 2 10.30 5.87 -13.56
N PRO A 3 9.33 6.00 -14.47
CA PRO A 3 7.90 6.24 -14.23
C PRO A 3 7.14 4.97 -13.78
N GLY A 4 6.11 5.15 -12.93
CA GLY A 4 5.20 4.08 -12.50
C GLY A 4 4.01 3.85 -13.44
N SER A 5 4.05 4.40 -14.65
CA SER A 5 2.90 4.46 -15.57
C SER A 5 3.05 3.53 -16.78
N GLY A 6 1.93 3.02 -17.29
CA GLY A 6 1.88 2.17 -18.48
C GLY A 6 1.88 0.66 -18.18
N LYS A 7 1.51 -0.16 -19.18
CA LYS A 7 1.24 -1.60 -19.01
C LYS A 7 2.44 -2.38 -18.45
N VAL A 8 3.62 -2.14 -18.99
CA VAL A 8 4.86 -2.86 -18.59
C VAL A 8 5.22 -2.59 -17.13
N HIS A 9 5.06 -1.36 -16.64
CA HIS A 9 5.37 -0.99 -15.27
C HIS A 9 4.35 -1.54 -14.26
N ARG A 10 3.09 -1.69 -14.69
CA ARG A 10 2.07 -2.38 -13.90
C ARG A 10 2.42 -3.86 -13.70
N ASP A 11 2.89 -4.53 -14.75
CA ASP A 11 3.23 -5.95 -14.68
C ASP A 11 4.45 -6.23 -13.80
N CYS A 12 5.48 -5.38 -13.84
CA CYS A 12 6.65 -5.55 -12.98
C CYS A 12 6.30 -5.31 -11.49
N ALA A 13 5.50 -4.29 -11.18
CA ALA A 13 5.03 -4.04 -9.82
C ALA A 13 4.14 -5.18 -9.30
N ALA A 14 3.23 -5.70 -10.14
CA ALA A 14 2.37 -6.83 -9.78
C ALA A 14 3.20 -8.09 -9.46
N ARG A 15 4.28 -8.34 -10.20
CA ARG A 15 5.20 -9.46 -9.90
C ARG A 15 5.92 -9.29 -8.56
N CYS A 16 6.46 -8.12 -8.25
CA CYS A 16 7.11 -7.85 -6.97
C CYS A 16 6.14 -8.04 -5.79
N LEU A 17 4.94 -7.47 -5.88
CA LEU A 17 3.94 -7.59 -4.82
C LEU A 17 3.39 -9.01 -4.69
N SER A 18 3.22 -9.73 -5.82
CA SER A 18 2.88 -11.16 -5.79
C SER A 18 4.00 -12.00 -5.16
N GLY A 19 5.26 -11.58 -5.30
CA GLY A 19 6.42 -12.18 -4.66
C GLY A 19 6.54 -11.92 -3.16
N GLY A 20 5.65 -11.10 -2.57
CA GLY A 20 5.63 -10.83 -1.13
C GLY A 20 6.41 -9.58 -0.71
N VAL A 21 6.80 -8.71 -1.65
CA VAL A 21 7.31 -7.38 -1.28
C VAL A 21 6.25 -6.62 -0.49
N PRO A 22 6.57 -6.05 0.69
CA PRO A 22 5.61 -5.30 1.49
C PRO A 22 4.98 -4.13 0.74
N LEU A 23 3.71 -3.88 1.00
CA LEU A 23 3.02 -2.70 0.51
C LEU A 23 3.43 -1.49 1.35
N LEU A 24 3.89 -0.43 0.69
CA LEU A 24 4.32 0.81 1.33
C LEU A 24 3.52 1.98 0.77
N PHE A 25 3.17 2.93 1.64
CA PHE A 25 2.56 4.20 1.28
C PHE A 25 3.51 5.33 1.66
N ALA A 26 4.12 5.95 0.65
CA ALA A 26 4.94 7.13 0.81
C ALA A 26 4.05 8.37 0.90
N THR A 27 4.19 9.14 1.97
CA THR A 27 3.41 10.34 2.28
C THR A 27 4.29 11.31 3.09
N ASN A 28 3.70 12.36 3.64
CA ASN A 28 4.31 13.13 4.72
C ASN A 28 3.62 12.81 6.07
N ASP A 29 4.38 12.91 7.16
CA ASP A 29 3.87 12.80 8.53
C ASP A 29 3.06 14.03 8.96
N PHE A 30 2.62 14.05 10.22
CA PHE A 30 1.84 15.16 10.79
C PHE A 30 2.62 16.47 10.91
N ARG A 31 3.94 16.44 10.78
CA ARG A 31 4.84 17.60 10.82
C ARG A 31 5.21 18.06 9.40
N GLY A 32 4.75 17.36 8.37
CA GLY A 32 5.04 17.65 6.96
C GLY A 32 6.32 17.02 6.45
N GLU A 33 6.98 16.17 7.23
CA GLU A 33 8.23 15.50 6.86
C GLU A 33 7.94 14.21 6.08
N PRO A 34 8.80 13.80 5.12
CA PRO A 34 8.62 12.55 4.38
C PRO A 34 8.51 11.33 5.30
N ALA A 35 7.49 10.51 5.07
CA ALA A 35 7.19 9.32 5.84
C ALA A 35 6.80 8.15 4.92
N VAL A 36 7.05 6.94 5.41
CA VAL A 36 6.64 5.71 4.73
C VAL A 36 5.86 4.86 5.72
N LEU A 37 4.65 4.47 5.33
CA LEU A 37 3.79 3.61 6.12
C LEU A 37 3.74 2.22 5.49
N GLN A 38 3.93 1.18 6.30
CA GLN A 38 3.71 -0.18 5.87
C GLN A 38 2.23 -0.53 5.95
N LEU A 39 1.67 -1.11 4.89
CA LEU A 39 0.25 -1.48 4.83
C LEU A 39 0.03 -2.91 5.30
N THR A 40 -0.87 -3.09 6.26
CA THR A 40 -1.21 -4.39 6.85
C THR A 40 -2.72 -4.54 7.04
N ASP A 41 -3.16 -5.73 7.45
CA ASP A 41 -4.46 -5.88 8.11
C ASP A 41 -4.42 -5.39 9.57
N SER A 42 -5.54 -5.54 10.29
CA SER A 42 -5.69 -5.15 11.70
C SER A 42 -4.87 -6.00 12.68
N ASP A 43 -4.36 -7.16 12.25
CA ASP A 43 -3.48 -8.02 13.04
C ASP A 43 -2.00 -7.77 12.69
N GLN A 44 -1.71 -6.69 11.95
CA GLN A 44 -0.38 -6.35 11.43
C GLN A 44 0.24 -7.43 10.51
N LYS A 45 -0.62 -8.25 9.88
CA LYS A 45 -0.19 -9.24 8.89
C LYS A 45 -0.25 -8.65 7.47
N PRO A 46 0.50 -9.23 6.52
CA PRO A 46 0.40 -8.82 5.12
C PRO A 46 -1.04 -8.95 4.60
N LEU A 47 -1.48 -7.93 3.84
CA LEU A 47 -2.78 -8.00 3.18
C LEU A 47 -2.86 -9.19 2.20
N PRO A 48 -4.03 -9.84 2.07
CA PRO A 48 -4.20 -10.92 1.12
C PRO A 48 -4.04 -10.39 -0.32
N LYS A 49 -3.31 -11.13 -1.16
CA LYS A 49 -2.97 -10.72 -2.54
C LYS A 49 -4.20 -10.30 -3.37
N VAL A 50 -5.31 -11.01 -3.20
CA VAL A 50 -6.58 -10.74 -3.88
C VAL A 50 -7.16 -9.35 -3.56
N ALA A 51 -6.77 -8.72 -2.45
CA ALA A 51 -7.23 -7.38 -2.09
C ALA A 51 -6.62 -6.29 -2.99
N PHE A 52 -5.45 -6.52 -3.60
CA PHE A 52 -4.72 -5.45 -4.29
C PHE A 52 -4.17 -5.79 -5.68
N LEU A 53 -3.94 -7.07 -6.03
CA LEU A 53 -3.26 -7.41 -7.28
C LEU A 53 -3.95 -6.87 -8.54
N ASP A 54 -5.29 -6.94 -8.60
CA ASP A 54 -6.06 -6.43 -9.73
C ASP A 54 -6.10 -4.90 -9.81
N ARG A 55 -5.60 -4.22 -8.77
CA ARG A 55 -5.59 -2.76 -8.61
C ARG A 55 -4.19 -2.15 -8.77
N VAL A 56 -3.16 -2.96 -8.99
CA VAL A 56 -1.78 -2.46 -9.17
C VAL A 56 -1.71 -1.49 -10.35
N GLY A 57 -1.03 -0.36 -10.14
CA GLY A 57 -0.89 0.69 -11.15
C GLY A 57 -2.17 1.49 -11.42
N GLN A 58 -3.21 1.32 -10.60
CA GLN A 58 -4.45 2.10 -10.69
C GLN A 58 -4.58 3.01 -9.47
N PRO A 59 -5.16 4.21 -9.64
CA PRO A 59 -5.56 5.05 -8.52
C PRO A 59 -6.59 4.33 -7.63
N VAL A 60 -6.33 4.29 -6.33
CA VAL A 60 -7.21 3.67 -5.32
C VAL A 60 -7.40 4.60 -4.13
N ARG A 61 -8.53 4.45 -3.46
CA ARG A 61 -8.77 4.96 -2.10
C ARG A 61 -8.54 3.82 -1.12
N VAL A 62 -7.81 4.13 -0.06
CA VAL A 62 -7.51 3.23 1.06
C VAL A 62 -8.03 3.87 2.35
N LYS A 63 -8.70 3.08 3.20
CA LYS A 63 -9.16 3.52 4.53
C LYS A 63 -8.62 2.60 5.61
N GLY A 64 -8.22 3.19 6.74
CA GLY A 64 -7.64 2.48 7.86
C GLY A 64 -7.20 3.42 8.97
N THR A 65 -6.38 2.91 9.88
CA THR A 65 -5.79 3.65 11.00
C THR A 65 -4.27 3.59 10.92
N VAL A 66 -3.61 4.71 11.24
CA VAL A 66 -2.15 4.77 11.34
C VAL A 66 -1.75 4.51 12.79
N VAL A 67 -0.85 3.57 13.01
CA VAL A 67 -0.30 3.23 14.33
C VAL A 67 1.22 3.26 14.28
N GLU A 68 1.82 3.64 15.40
CA GLU A 68 3.27 3.54 15.61
C GLU A 68 3.59 2.17 16.22
N ASN A 69 4.54 1.44 15.63
CA ASN A 69 5.07 0.20 16.16
C ASN A 69 6.61 0.26 16.16
N GLY A 70 7.19 0.63 17.31
CA GLY A 70 8.61 0.94 17.43
C GLY A 70 8.96 2.14 16.53
N ASP A 71 9.94 1.95 15.64
CA ASP A 71 10.38 2.98 14.70
C ASP A 71 9.61 2.95 13.36
N THR A 72 8.56 2.14 13.24
CA THR A 72 7.79 1.97 12.00
C THR A 72 6.39 2.54 12.12
N LEU A 73 5.94 3.26 11.09
CA LEU A 73 4.54 3.63 10.92
C LEU A 73 3.82 2.53 10.14
N ILE A 74 2.73 2.01 10.72
CA ILE A 74 1.88 1.00 10.10
C ILE A 74 0.54 1.64 9.76
N PHE A 75 0.07 1.43 8.54
CA PHE A 75 -1.27 1.75 8.10
C PHE A 75 -2.11 0.47 8.06
N GLU A 76 -2.85 0.23 9.14
CA GLU A 76 -3.76 -0.91 9.27
C GLU A 76 -5.03 -0.64 8.46
N ILE A 77 -5.27 -1.45 7.43
CA ILE A 77 -6.34 -1.22 6.45
C ILE A 77 -7.59 -2.00 6.84
N ASP A 78 -8.75 -1.35 6.73
CA ASP A 78 -10.06 -1.99 6.92
C ASP A 78 -10.23 -3.14 5.89
N PRO A 79 -10.90 -4.27 6.22
CA PRO A 79 -11.03 -5.42 5.31
C PRO A 79 -11.66 -5.12 3.92
N VAL A 80 -12.39 -4.00 3.80
CA VAL A 80 -13.03 -3.51 2.55
C VAL A 80 -12.26 -2.29 1.97
N GLY A 81 -11.09 -1.99 2.52
CA GLY A 81 -10.47 -0.68 2.50
C GLY A 81 -9.93 -0.21 1.16
N ILE A 82 -9.65 -1.10 0.20
CA ILE A 82 -9.05 -0.72 -1.11
C ILE A 82 -10.13 -0.66 -2.20
N THR A 83 -10.53 0.56 -2.54
CA THR A 83 -11.56 0.83 -3.56
C THR A 83 -10.98 1.66 -4.71
N PRO A 84 -11.47 1.51 -5.96
CA PRO A 84 -11.00 2.35 -7.07
C PRO A 84 -11.27 3.84 -6.80
N LEU A 85 -10.29 4.69 -7.10
CA LEU A 85 -10.48 6.15 -7.08
C LEU A 85 -11.02 6.54 -8.45
N ARG A 86 -12.34 6.80 -8.52
CA ARG A 86 -13.01 7.31 -9.72
C ARG A 86 -12.68 8.78 -9.96
#